data_AF-A0A553FMP3-F1
#
_entry.id   AF-A0A553FMP3-F1
#
_cell.length_a   1.000
_cell.length_b   1.000
_cell.length_c   1.000
_cell.angle_alpha   90.00
_cell.angle_beta   90.00
_cell.angle_gamma   90.00
#
_symmetry.space_group_name_H-M   'P 1'
#
loop_
_entity.id
_entity.type
_entity.pdbx_description
1 polymer ?
#
loop_
_entity_poly.entity_id
_entity_poly.type
_entity_poly.pdbx_seq_one_letter_code
_entity_poly.pdbx_strand_id
1 'polypeptide(L)'
;MKRVFVILAGVATSFVLQMIAIAPASGATVEWGASQQPCSLAKKQIHIDTSSRDGAICFDVAHPSFIRLDVTQAYGVRNRTDFDVSVAFRINEGAVFWQETLRPNGLRTLDVDRKRTRVIELMVGDPGVLSAPQSPGVDKLVSIAQEADGKWQYVGMNAGDDRARIQRLSLGSSFEDRLDATFKIRPALDRNQTTCFSLESVSYPGSYLTIDTPLGAVARKVAPQPQSATWCFDETETGSYKLRGSYAGRNFWLQKTMLGTVQALPSQSDRDKWVLHDGLGDPQS
;
A
#
# COMPACT_ATOMS: atom_id res chain seq x y z
N MET A 1 54.55 -12.61 62.10
CA MET A 1 53.15 -13.07 62.04
C MET A 1 52.59 -12.70 60.67
N LYS A 2 52.35 -13.69 59.81
CA LYS A 2 51.80 -13.53 58.45
C LYS A 2 50.30 -13.23 58.54
N ARG A 3 49.84 -12.13 57.93
CA ARG A 3 48.41 -11.85 57.74
C ARG A 3 47.96 -12.47 56.43
N VAL A 4 47.01 -13.40 56.51
CA VAL A 4 46.33 -14.01 55.35
C VAL A 4 45.17 -13.10 54.97
N PHE A 5 45.16 -12.62 53.73
CA PHE A 5 44.01 -11.95 53.12
C PHE A 5 43.13 -13.04 52.47
N VAL A 6 41.87 -13.11 52.87
CA VAL A 6 40.84 -13.92 52.20
C VAL A 6 40.13 -13.01 51.19
N ILE A 7 40.28 -13.31 49.90
CA ILE A 7 39.54 -12.65 48.82
C ILE A 7 38.24 -13.45 48.63
N LEU A 8 37.11 -12.83 48.95
CA LEU A 8 35.77 -13.31 48.59
C LEU A 8 35.53 -12.99 47.11
N ALA A 9 35.53 -14.02 46.26
CA ALA A 9 35.10 -13.91 44.87
C ALA A 9 33.56 -13.84 44.82
N GLY A 10 33.02 -12.65 44.54
CA GLY A 10 31.61 -12.48 44.20
C GLY A 10 31.35 -12.99 42.79
N VAL A 11 30.56 -14.04 42.64
CA VAL A 11 30.07 -14.51 41.34
C VAL A 11 28.93 -13.58 40.91
N ALA A 12 29.23 -12.65 39.99
CA ALA A 12 28.22 -11.86 39.31
C ALA A 12 27.55 -12.72 38.23
N THR A 13 26.39 -13.31 38.53
CA THR A 13 25.53 -13.91 37.51
C THR A 13 24.92 -12.81 36.65
N SER A 14 25.48 -12.60 35.46
CA SER A 14 24.86 -11.79 34.41
C SER A 14 23.58 -12.49 33.93
N PHE A 15 22.42 -11.90 34.22
CA PHE A 15 21.19 -12.21 33.53
C PHE A 15 21.29 -11.65 32.10
N VAL A 16 21.58 -12.53 31.14
CA VAL A 16 21.39 -12.21 29.73
C VAL A 16 19.88 -12.19 29.49
N LEU A 17 19.29 -11.00 29.36
CA LEU A 17 17.94 -10.84 28.85
C LEU A 17 17.95 -11.36 27.40
N GLN A 18 17.52 -12.60 27.18
CA GLN A 18 17.22 -13.06 25.84
C GLN A 18 16.00 -12.27 25.37
N MET A 19 16.21 -11.27 24.50
CA MET A 19 15.13 -10.74 23.70
C MET A 19 14.65 -11.87 22.80
N ILE A 20 13.52 -12.49 23.17
CA ILE A 20 12.80 -13.38 22.28
C ILE A 20 12.27 -12.50 21.16
N ALA A 21 12.97 -12.50 20.02
CA ALA A 21 12.44 -11.97 18.79
C ALA A 21 11.24 -12.84 18.41
N ILE A 22 10.04 -12.32 18.63
CA ILE A 22 8.81 -12.95 18.16
C ILE A 22 8.80 -12.73 16.66
N ALA A 23 8.89 -13.82 15.89
CA ALA A 23 8.69 -13.73 14.45
C ALA A 23 7.29 -13.14 14.21
N PRO A 24 7.14 -12.17 13.28
CA PRO A 24 5.83 -11.67 12.93
C PRO A 24 4.94 -12.85 12.52
N ALA A 25 3.64 -12.75 12.81
CA ALA A 25 2.68 -13.70 12.29
C ALA A 25 2.85 -13.77 10.76
N SER A 26 2.69 -14.96 10.18
CA SER A 26 2.86 -15.16 8.73
C SER A 26 2.02 -14.13 7.97
N GLY A 27 2.68 -13.19 7.28
CA GLY A 27 2.02 -12.16 6.47
C GLY A 27 1.90 -10.76 7.09
N ALA A 28 2.44 -10.49 8.29
CA ALA A 28 2.49 -9.12 8.81
C ALA A 28 3.85 -8.45 8.54
N THR A 29 3.86 -7.38 7.74
CA THR A 29 5.04 -6.52 7.54
C THR A 29 4.82 -5.22 8.30
N VAL A 30 5.50 -5.09 9.43
CA VAL A 30 5.44 -3.86 10.21
C VAL A 30 6.34 -2.81 9.56
N GLU A 31 5.74 -1.74 9.06
CA GLU A 31 6.47 -0.73 8.28
C GLU A 31 6.92 0.44 9.13
N TRP A 32 6.06 0.97 10.02
CA TRP A 32 6.41 2.16 10.79
C TRP A 32 5.67 2.30 12.12
N GLY A 33 6.42 2.64 13.18
CA GLY A 33 5.86 3.05 14.47
C GLY A 33 5.10 1.96 15.23
N ALA A 34 5.22 0.70 14.81
CA ALA A 34 4.51 -0.42 15.39
C ALA A 34 5.46 -1.59 15.68
N SER A 35 5.04 -2.50 16.55
CA SER A 35 5.70 -3.79 16.72
C SER A 35 4.69 -4.86 17.14
N GLN A 36 4.84 -6.06 16.59
CA GLN A 36 4.07 -7.21 17.09
C GLN A 36 4.61 -7.63 18.45
N GLN A 37 3.71 -7.86 19.41
CA GLN A 37 4.05 -8.21 20.79
C GLN A 37 3.11 -9.31 21.30
N PRO A 38 3.46 -10.01 22.40
CA PRO A 38 2.52 -10.91 23.04
C PRO A 38 1.25 -10.16 23.44
N CYS A 39 0.12 -10.80 23.20
CA CYS A 39 -1.17 -10.28 23.62
C CYS A 39 -1.23 -10.19 25.14
N SER A 40 -1.53 -9.01 25.66
CA SER A 40 -1.70 -8.78 27.09
C SER A 40 -2.95 -7.96 27.35
N LEU A 41 -3.72 -8.39 28.35
CA LEU A 41 -4.87 -7.62 28.79
C LEU A 41 -4.47 -6.39 29.62
N ALA A 42 -3.21 -6.24 30.03
CA ALA A 42 -2.75 -5.09 30.80
C ALA A 42 -2.13 -3.98 29.92
N LYS A 43 -1.88 -4.27 28.63
CA LYS A 43 -1.23 -3.33 27.72
C LYS A 43 -2.26 -2.62 26.82
N LYS A 44 -1.92 -1.39 26.43
CA LYS A 44 -2.61 -0.65 25.37
C LYS A 44 -2.10 -1.19 24.03
N GLN A 45 -2.91 -1.98 23.37
CA GLN A 45 -2.54 -2.69 22.14
C GLN A 45 -3.74 -2.72 21.18
N ILE A 46 -3.47 -2.89 19.89
CA ILE A 46 -4.49 -3.33 18.94
C ILE A 46 -4.50 -4.85 18.96
N HIS A 47 -5.67 -5.45 19.22
CA HIS A 47 -5.86 -6.90 19.26
C HIS A 47 -6.64 -7.33 18.03
N ILE A 48 -6.09 -8.24 17.23
CA ILE A 48 -6.79 -8.91 16.14
C ILE A 48 -7.09 -10.33 16.60
N ASP A 49 -8.35 -10.59 16.86
CA ASP A 49 -8.82 -11.89 17.30
C ASP A 49 -8.96 -12.82 16.08
N THR A 50 -8.24 -13.93 16.09
CA THR A 50 -8.22 -14.90 14.98
C THR A 50 -8.67 -16.28 15.45
N SER A 51 -9.27 -17.05 14.53
CA SER A 51 -9.59 -18.46 14.78
C SER A 51 -8.43 -19.42 14.42
N SER A 52 -7.25 -18.87 14.12
CA SER A 52 -6.05 -19.65 13.87
C SER A 52 -5.57 -20.35 15.14
N ARG A 53 -4.73 -21.39 15.00
CA ARG A 53 -4.13 -22.09 16.15
C ARG A 53 -3.22 -21.18 16.97
N ASP A 54 -2.67 -20.14 16.35
CA ASP A 54 -1.74 -19.20 16.97
C ASP A 54 -2.45 -18.14 17.81
N GLY A 55 -3.80 -18.10 17.75
CA GLY A 55 -4.64 -17.24 18.57
C GLY A 55 -4.66 -15.78 18.11
N ALA A 56 -4.89 -14.87 19.04
CA ALA A 56 -4.93 -13.44 18.74
C ALA A 56 -3.54 -12.89 18.40
N ILE A 57 -3.50 -11.91 17.50
CA ILE A 57 -2.29 -11.16 17.14
C ILE A 57 -2.41 -9.76 17.72
N CYS A 58 -1.35 -9.29 18.39
CA CYS A 58 -1.37 -8.01 19.08
C CYS A 58 -0.23 -7.11 18.67
N PHE A 59 -0.55 -5.84 18.47
CA PHE A 59 0.41 -4.80 18.10
C PHE A 59 0.49 -3.75 19.19
N ASP A 60 1.72 -3.46 19.60
CA ASP A 60 2.06 -2.23 20.31
C ASP A 60 2.34 -1.15 19.26
N VAL A 61 1.69 -0.01 19.37
CA VAL A 61 1.65 1.02 18.34
C VAL A 61 1.91 2.40 18.92
N ALA A 62 2.82 3.14 18.29
CA ALA A 62 3.02 4.56 18.51
C ALA A 62 2.03 5.38 17.67
N HIS A 63 1.88 6.65 18.01
CA HIS A 63 1.14 7.61 17.20
C HIS A 63 2.10 8.61 16.52
N PRO A 64 2.13 8.72 15.19
CA PRO A 64 1.38 7.90 14.21
C PRO A 64 2.09 6.56 13.93
N SER A 65 1.36 5.61 13.32
CA SER A 65 1.91 4.32 12.89
C SER A 65 1.13 3.70 11.74
N PHE A 66 1.79 2.81 11.01
CA PHE A 66 1.24 2.11 9.85
C PHE A 66 1.74 0.67 9.80
N ILE A 67 0.81 -0.26 9.59
CA ILE A 67 1.10 -1.69 9.49
C ILE A 67 0.38 -2.22 8.25
N ARG A 68 1.14 -2.80 7.31
CA ARG A 68 0.60 -3.69 6.29
C ARG A 68 0.62 -5.11 6.83
N LEU A 69 -0.51 -5.78 6.78
CA LEU A 69 -0.62 -7.13 7.32
C LEU A 69 -1.55 -7.95 6.47
N ASP A 70 -1.57 -9.24 6.69
CA ASP A 70 -2.51 -10.11 6.00
C ASP A 70 -3.05 -11.19 6.94
N VAL A 71 -3.86 -10.73 7.90
CA VAL A 71 -4.38 -11.61 8.95
C VAL A 71 -5.66 -12.27 8.44
N THR A 72 -5.53 -13.54 8.07
CA THR A 72 -6.64 -14.42 7.71
C THR A 72 -7.42 -14.87 8.94
N GLN A 73 -8.66 -15.32 8.73
CA GLN A 73 -9.50 -15.91 9.79
C GLN A 73 -9.74 -14.98 10.99
N ALA A 74 -9.65 -13.67 10.77
CA ALA A 74 -9.98 -12.66 11.77
C ALA A 74 -11.49 -12.63 12.00
N TYR A 75 -11.91 -12.68 13.27
CA TYR A 75 -13.31 -12.54 13.66
C TYR A 75 -13.56 -11.28 14.51
N GLY A 76 -12.51 -10.56 14.88
CA GLY A 76 -12.66 -9.28 15.55
C GLY A 76 -11.39 -8.46 15.57
N VAL A 77 -11.55 -7.15 15.64
CA VAL A 77 -10.47 -6.21 15.93
C VAL A 77 -10.90 -5.33 17.09
N ARG A 78 -10.08 -5.32 18.14
CA ARG A 78 -10.29 -4.50 19.32
C ARG A 78 -9.18 -3.47 19.43
N ASN A 79 -9.57 -2.21 19.42
CA ASN A 79 -8.67 -1.12 19.72
C ASN A 79 -8.63 -0.91 21.24
N ARG A 80 -7.50 -1.18 21.90
CA ARG A 80 -7.31 -0.90 23.34
C ARG A 80 -6.36 0.25 23.61
N THR A 81 -6.01 1.01 22.58
CA THR A 81 -5.21 2.21 22.71
C THR A 81 -6.10 3.37 23.17
N ASP A 82 -5.49 4.52 23.38
CA ASP A 82 -6.13 5.79 23.74
C ASP A 82 -6.34 6.73 22.55
N PHE A 83 -6.17 6.23 21.33
CA PHE A 83 -6.39 6.97 20.08
C PHE A 83 -7.22 6.16 19.08
N ASP A 84 -7.74 6.84 18.06
CA ASP A 84 -8.47 6.20 16.96
C ASP A 84 -7.52 5.34 16.11
N VAL A 85 -8.03 4.20 15.64
CA VAL A 85 -7.33 3.27 14.75
C VAL A 85 -8.18 3.04 13.52
N SER A 86 -7.67 3.36 12.33
CA SER A 86 -8.29 2.97 11.07
C SER A 86 -7.86 1.56 10.70
N VAL A 87 -8.83 0.71 10.37
CA VAL A 87 -8.64 -0.70 10.05
C VAL A 87 -9.22 -0.96 8.67
N ALA A 88 -8.40 -1.46 7.75
CA ALA A 88 -8.86 -1.89 6.43
C ALA A 88 -9.11 -3.40 6.43
N PHE A 89 -10.22 -3.79 5.82
CA PHE A 89 -10.67 -5.16 5.73
C PHE A 89 -10.83 -5.60 4.27
N ARG A 90 -10.69 -6.90 4.04
CA ARG A 90 -10.93 -7.55 2.74
C ARG A 90 -11.83 -8.78 2.91
N ILE A 91 -12.73 -9.01 1.96
CA ILE A 91 -13.50 -10.26 1.84
C ILE A 91 -12.82 -11.23 0.86
N ASN A 92 -12.62 -12.50 1.21
CA ASN A 92 -11.89 -13.50 0.43
C ASN A 92 -12.52 -13.81 -0.93
N GLU A 93 -13.85 -13.72 -1.03
CA GLU A 93 -14.60 -14.09 -2.23
C GLU A 93 -14.89 -12.91 -3.17
N GLY A 94 -14.28 -11.74 -2.93
CA GLY A 94 -14.38 -10.60 -3.82
C GLY A 94 -13.24 -9.60 -3.66
N ALA A 95 -13.12 -8.68 -4.62
CA ALA A 95 -12.29 -7.48 -4.45
C ALA A 95 -13.04 -6.43 -3.61
N VAL A 96 -13.68 -6.87 -2.51
CA VAL A 96 -14.46 -5.99 -1.63
C VAL A 96 -13.57 -5.60 -0.47
N PHE A 97 -13.34 -4.30 -0.38
CA PHE A 97 -12.54 -3.65 0.63
C PHE A 97 -13.37 -2.59 1.33
N TRP A 98 -13.13 -2.40 2.61
CA TRP A 98 -13.66 -1.25 3.32
C TRP A 98 -12.75 -0.88 4.49
N GLN A 99 -12.84 0.38 4.91
CA GLN A 99 -12.14 0.87 6.08
C GLN A 99 -13.11 1.32 7.18
N GLU A 100 -12.79 1.02 8.43
CA GLU A 100 -13.51 1.56 9.60
C GLU A 100 -12.55 2.17 10.61
N THR A 101 -12.98 3.25 11.27
CA THR A 101 -12.25 3.85 12.38
C THR A 101 -12.79 3.33 13.71
N LEU A 102 -11.95 2.62 14.45
CA LEU A 102 -12.22 2.15 15.80
C LEU A 102 -11.75 3.18 16.81
N ARG A 103 -12.69 3.77 17.53
CA ARG A 103 -12.40 4.65 18.67
C ARG A 103 -11.67 3.90 19.81
N PRO A 104 -11.04 4.60 20.76
CA PRO A 104 -10.47 4.00 21.96
C PRO A 104 -11.44 3.01 22.64
N ASN A 105 -10.96 1.82 22.97
CA ASN A 105 -11.73 0.69 23.50
C ASN A 105 -12.81 0.12 22.56
N GLY A 106 -12.85 0.57 21.32
CA GLY A 106 -13.76 0.09 20.28
C GLY A 106 -13.51 -1.37 19.92
N LEU A 107 -14.59 -2.07 19.59
CA LEU A 107 -14.57 -3.43 19.09
C LEU A 107 -15.34 -3.47 17.78
N ARG A 108 -14.70 -3.99 16.74
CA ARG A 108 -15.37 -4.43 15.53
C ARG A 108 -15.40 -5.95 15.52
N THR A 109 -16.59 -6.50 15.68
CA THR A 109 -16.83 -7.93 15.42
C THR A 109 -17.02 -8.11 13.92
N LEU A 110 -16.31 -9.08 13.35
CA LEU A 110 -16.48 -9.52 11.98
C LEU A 110 -17.38 -10.76 11.98
N ASP A 111 -18.10 -10.99 10.88
CA ASP A 111 -19.11 -12.06 10.79
C ASP A 111 -18.54 -13.43 11.21
N VAL A 112 -19.34 -14.12 12.03
CA VAL A 112 -19.01 -15.32 12.82
C VAL A 112 -19.04 -16.60 11.97
N ASP A 113 -19.49 -16.51 10.71
CA ASP A 113 -19.47 -17.60 9.70
C ASP A 113 -18.08 -17.81 9.03
N ARG A 114 -17.04 -17.18 9.61
CA ARG A 114 -15.77 -17.85 9.93
C ARG A 114 -14.73 -18.17 8.86
N LYS A 115 -14.81 -17.70 7.60
CA LYS A 115 -13.73 -18.02 6.63
C LYS A 115 -13.31 -16.92 5.66
N ARG A 116 -13.92 -15.74 5.70
CA ARG A 116 -13.83 -14.83 4.54
C ARG A 116 -13.26 -13.46 4.82
N THR A 117 -13.22 -12.95 6.05
CA THR A 117 -12.69 -11.60 6.27
C THR A 117 -11.22 -11.64 6.68
N ARG A 118 -10.42 -10.79 6.06
CA ARG A 118 -9.01 -10.53 6.40
C ARG A 118 -8.87 -9.11 6.94
N VAL A 119 -7.96 -8.92 7.87
CA VAL A 119 -7.47 -7.58 8.23
C VAL A 119 -6.20 -7.36 7.44
N ILE A 120 -6.18 -6.30 6.63
CA ILE A 120 -5.08 -6.06 5.68
C ILE A 120 -4.25 -4.82 6.00
N GLU A 121 -4.77 -3.93 6.84
CA GLU A 121 -4.06 -2.71 7.23
C GLU A 121 -4.53 -2.20 8.58
N LEU A 122 -3.58 -1.65 9.34
CA LEU A 122 -3.84 -0.85 10.53
C LEU A 122 -3.12 0.49 10.39
N MET A 123 -3.85 1.57 10.66
CA MET A 123 -3.32 2.92 10.61
C MET A 123 -3.73 3.72 11.85
N VAL A 124 -2.75 4.42 12.42
CA VAL A 124 -2.91 5.32 13.57
C VAL A 124 -2.42 6.70 13.17
N GLY A 125 -3.30 7.70 13.22
CA GLY A 125 -2.99 9.06 12.74
C GLY A 125 -2.70 9.09 11.23
N ASP A 126 -2.02 10.16 10.77
CA ASP A 126 -1.47 10.24 9.41
C ASP A 126 0.04 9.95 9.47
N PRO A 127 0.48 8.78 8.99
CA PRO A 127 1.88 8.42 9.07
C PRO A 127 2.75 9.23 8.11
N GLY A 128 2.19 9.88 7.08
CA GLY A 128 2.87 10.84 6.21
C GLY A 128 4.01 10.31 5.34
N VAL A 129 4.66 9.20 5.71
CA VAL A 129 5.81 8.64 5.01
C VAL A 129 5.34 7.96 3.73
N LEU A 130 5.90 8.39 2.61
CA LEU A 130 5.75 7.72 1.32
C LEU A 130 7.00 6.87 1.08
N SER A 131 6.85 5.77 0.35
CA SER A 131 7.98 4.95 -0.09
C SER A 131 8.96 5.78 -0.93
N ALA A 132 10.23 5.43 -0.91
CA ALA A 132 11.18 5.96 -1.87
C ALA A 132 10.75 5.65 -3.31
N PRO A 133 11.16 6.46 -4.31
CA PRO A 133 11.01 6.14 -5.71
C PRO A 133 11.53 4.75 -6.05
N GLN A 134 10.84 4.05 -6.96
CA GLN A 134 11.23 2.73 -7.42
C GLN A 134 11.21 2.60 -8.95
N SER A 135 11.93 1.60 -9.45
CA SER A 135 11.91 1.24 -10.86
C SER A 135 10.66 0.42 -11.23
N PRO A 136 10.13 0.56 -12.46
CA PRO A 136 9.05 -0.29 -12.95
C PRO A 136 9.51 -1.75 -13.04
N GLY A 137 8.59 -2.69 -12.83
CA GLY A 137 8.89 -4.12 -12.93
C GLY A 137 7.63 -4.97 -12.78
N VAL A 138 7.59 -6.10 -13.48
CA VAL A 138 6.43 -7.00 -13.51
C VAL A 138 6.05 -7.44 -12.09
N ASP A 139 4.75 -7.50 -11.86
CA ASP A 139 4.07 -7.85 -10.60
C ASP A 139 4.28 -6.87 -9.44
N LYS A 140 5.08 -5.81 -9.61
CA LYS A 140 5.14 -4.71 -8.64
C LYS A 140 3.82 -3.93 -8.59
N LEU A 141 3.45 -3.52 -7.38
CA LEU A 141 2.39 -2.53 -7.16
C LEU A 141 3.01 -1.14 -7.13
N VAL A 142 2.48 -0.23 -7.94
CA VAL A 142 2.99 1.13 -8.07
C VAL A 142 1.89 2.16 -8.01
N SER A 143 2.23 3.34 -7.49
CA SER A 143 1.43 4.56 -7.64
C SER A 143 2.25 5.57 -8.43
N ILE A 144 1.64 6.15 -9.48
CA ILE A 144 2.28 7.08 -10.40
C ILE A 144 2.09 8.49 -9.86
N ALA A 145 3.19 9.20 -9.60
CA ALA A 145 3.19 10.42 -8.80
C ALA A 145 3.91 11.59 -9.48
N GLN A 146 3.49 12.79 -9.11
CA GLN A 146 4.17 14.06 -9.36
C GLN A 146 4.20 14.87 -8.07
N GLU A 147 5.30 15.57 -7.82
CA GLU A 147 5.37 16.56 -6.76
C GLU A 147 4.86 17.91 -7.27
N ALA A 148 3.95 18.54 -6.52
CA ALA A 148 3.48 19.89 -6.77
C ALA A 148 3.25 20.62 -5.45
N ASP A 149 3.86 21.80 -5.29
CA ASP A 149 3.74 22.65 -4.09
C ASP A 149 4.15 21.91 -2.80
N GLY A 150 5.22 21.11 -2.86
CA GLY A 150 5.73 20.32 -1.73
C GLY A 150 4.80 19.18 -1.30
N LYS A 151 3.85 18.79 -2.17
CA LYS A 151 2.91 17.69 -1.92
C LYS A 151 2.89 16.74 -3.10
N TRP A 152 2.85 15.45 -2.79
CA TRP A 152 2.68 14.42 -3.79
C TRP A 152 1.25 14.37 -4.30
N GLN A 153 1.14 14.13 -5.60
CA GLN A 153 -0.11 14.00 -6.33
C GLN A 153 -0.04 12.77 -7.19
N TYR A 154 -1.09 11.97 -7.18
CA TYR A 154 -1.11 10.64 -7.78
C TYR A 154 -2.11 10.57 -8.92
N VAL A 155 -1.79 9.74 -9.92
CA VAL A 155 -2.77 9.29 -10.91
C VAL A 155 -3.72 8.33 -10.22
N GLY A 156 -4.96 8.75 -10.02
CA GLY A 156 -6.03 7.93 -9.48
C GLY A 156 -7.20 7.81 -10.43
N MET A 157 -7.92 6.69 -10.35
CA MET A 157 -9.14 6.46 -11.13
C MET A 157 -10.34 7.06 -10.43
N ASN A 158 -11.20 7.74 -11.17
CA ASN A 158 -12.48 8.19 -10.63
C ASN A 158 -13.52 7.07 -10.74
N ALA A 159 -14.18 6.73 -9.64
CA ALA A 159 -15.19 5.67 -9.61
C ALA A 159 -16.47 5.97 -10.43
N GLY A 160 -16.76 7.24 -10.74
CA GLY A 160 -17.97 7.64 -11.45
C GLY A 160 -17.89 7.57 -12.97
N ASP A 161 -16.70 7.77 -13.54
CA ASP A 161 -16.51 7.83 -15.01
C ASP A 161 -15.31 7.03 -15.54
N ASP A 162 -14.61 6.28 -14.68
CA ASP A 162 -13.39 5.52 -14.98
C ASP A 162 -12.27 6.36 -15.63
N ARG A 163 -12.30 7.69 -15.49
CA ARG A 163 -11.25 8.56 -16.03
C ARG A 163 -10.13 8.75 -15.01
N ALA A 164 -8.91 8.82 -15.54
CA ALA A 164 -7.76 9.16 -14.73
C ALA A 164 -7.80 10.65 -14.31
N ARG A 165 -7.47 10.91 -13.05
CA ARG A 165 -7.45 12.23 -12.42
C ARG A 165 -6.20 12.36 -11.55
N ILE A 166 -5.82 13.60 -11.29
CA ILE A 166 -4.82 13.89 -10.28
C ILE A 166 -5.50 13.96 -8.92
N GLN A 167 -5.02 13.17 -7.98
CA GLN A 167 -5.52 13.10 -6.61
C GLN A 167 -4.41 13.47 -5.63
N ARG A 168 -4.74 14.21 -4.58
CA ARG A 168 -3.83 14.46 -3.46
C ARG A 168 -4.06 13.38 -2.42
N LEU A 169 -3.19 12.37 -2.41
CA LEU A 169 -3.28 11.23 -1.51
C LEU A 169 -2.06 11.17 -0.59
N SER A 170 -2.27 10.65 0.60
CA SER A 170 -1.24 10.21 1.53
C SER A 170 -1.58 8.81 2.02
N LEU A 171 -0.71 8.20 2.82
CA LEU A 171 -1.09 7.00 3.56
C LEU A 171 -2.31 7.25 4.45
N GLY A 172 -2.53 8.48 4.95
CA GLY A 172 -3.73 8.87 5.70
C GLY A 172 -5.05 8.94 4.91
N SER A 173 -5.03 8.82 3.58
CA SER A 173 -6.25 8.80 2.75
C SER A 173 -7.13 7.57 3.01
N SER A 174 -8.33 7.48 2.42
CA SER A 174 -9.12 6.24 2.53
C SER A 174 -8.41 5.11 1.79
N PHE A 175 -8.52 3.87 2.28
CA PHE A 175 -7.94 2.71 1.61
C PHE A 175 -8.46 2.57 0.17
N GLU A 176 -9.73 2.87 -0.08
CA GLU A 176 -10.37 2.83 -1.39
C GLU A 176 -9.74 3.85 -2.36
N ASP A 177 -9.51 5.09 -1.93
CA ASP A 177 -8.83 6.10 -2.76
C ASP A 177 -7.39 5.66 -3.09
N ARG A 178 -6.69 5.06 -2.10
CA ARG A 178 -5.33 4.53 -2.29
C ARG A 178 -5.31 3.36 -3.27
N LEU A 179 -6.32 2.47 -3.24
CA LEU A 179 -6.47 1.39 -4.21
C LEU A 179 -6.74 1.91 -5.63
N ASP A 180 -7.58 2.92 -5.79
CA ASP A 180 -7.89 3.53 -7.09
C ASP A 180 -6.69 4.29 -7.69
N ALA A 181 -5.70 4.64 -6.87
CA ALA A 181 -4.41 5.20 -7.29
C ALA A 181 -3.26 4.18 -7.33
N THR A 182 -3.56 2.89 -7.21
CA THR A 182 -2.56 1.82 -7.28
C THR A 182 -2.77 0.92 -8.50
N PHE A 183 -1.66 0.63 -9.18
CA PHE A 183 -1.61 -0.21 -10.35
C PHE A 183 -0.64 -1.37 -10.15
N LYS A 184 -1.03 -2.56 -10.61
CA LYS A 184 -0.13 -3.69 -10.76
C LYS A 184 0.52 -3.63 -12.14
N ILE A 185 1.85 -3.63 -12.18
CA ILE A 185 2.60 -3.68 -13.44
C ILE A 185 2.50 -5.10 -14.01
N ARG A 186 2.02 -5.21 -15.24
CA ARG A 186 1.94 -6.45 -16.01
C ARG A 186 2.84 -6.39 -17.24
N PRO A 187 3.22 -7.55 -17.81
CA PRO A 187 3.79 -7.57 -19.15
C PRO A 187 2.88 -6.79 -20.12
N ALA A 188 3.48 -6.13 -21.11
CA ALA A 188 2.73 -5.40 -22.14
C ALA A 188 1.62 -6.25 -22.74
N LEU A 189 0.42 -5.66 -22.86
CA LEU A 189 -0.67 -6.26 -23.62
C LEU A 189 -0.32 -6.31 -25.12
N ASP A 190 0.36 -5.28 -25.64
CA ASP A 190 0.90 -5.30 -27.01
C ASP A 190 2.16 -6.18 -27.07
N ARG A 191 2.01 -7.36 -27.68
CA ARG A 191 3.10 -8.35 -27.81
C ARG A 191 4.27 -7.86 -28.65
N ASN A 192 4.11 -6.79 -29.43
CA ASN A 192 5.21 -6.18 -30.19
C ASN A 192 6.09 -5.25 -29.34
N GLN A 193 5.69 -4.94 -28.10
CA GLN A 193 6.36 -3.99 -27.20
C GLN A 193 6.83 -4.69 -25.91
N THR A 194 7.68 -5.71 -26.06
CA THR A 194 8.07 -6.61 -24.94
C THR A 194 8.87 -5.94 -23.82
N THR A 195 9.42 -4.75 -24.05
CA THR A 195 10.16 -3.96 -23.05
C THR A 195 9.27 -2.97 -22.31
N CYS A 196 7.99 -2.88 -22.68
CA CYS A 196 7.02 -1.97 -22.10
C CYS A 196 6.06 -2.74 -21.18
N PHE A 197 5.18 -2.03 -20.50
CA PHE A 197 4.29 -2.62 -19.50
C PHE A 197 2.84 -2.21 -19.69
N SER A 198 1.94 -2.97 -19.09
CA SER A 198 0.54 -2.57 -18.92
C SER A 198 0.24 -2.38 -17.44
N LEU A 199 -0.57 -1.38 -17.12
CA LEU A 199 -0.88 -0.98 -15.75
C LEU A 199 -2.29 -1.46 -15.40
N GLU A 200 -2.38 -2.60 -14.73
CA GLU A 200 -3.64 -3.17 -14.26
C GLU A 200 -4.10 -2.43 -13.00
N SER A 201 -5.36 -2.01 -12.95
CA SER A 201 -5.94 -1.40 -11.75
C SER A 201 -6.07 -2.43 -10.64
N VAL A 202 -5.62 -2.06 -9.44
CA VAL A 202 -5.74 -2.94 -8.26
C VAL A 202 -7.17 -3.01 -7.75
N SER A 203 -7.88 -1.88 -7.73
CA SER A 203 -9.29 -1.83 -7.32
C SER A 203 -10.22 -2.59 -8.27
N TYR A 204 -9.85 -2.73 -9.56
CA TYR A 204 -10.65 -3.44 -10.57
C TYR A 204 -9.75 -4.38 -11.40
N PRO A 205 -9.42 -5.57 -10.87
CA PRO A 205 -8.60 -6.56 -11.57
C PRO A 205 -9.15 -6.90 -12.97
N GLY A 206 -8.25 -7.12 -13.92
CA GLY A 206 -8.56 -7.32 -15.34
C GLY A 206 -8.83 -6.02 -16.12
N SER A 207 -8.84 -4.87 -15.45
CA SER A 207 -8.95 -3.55 -16.09
C SER A 207 -7.61 -2.83 -16.12
N TYR A 208 -7.30 -2.13 -17.21
CA TYR A 208 -6.00 -1.51 -17.42
C TYR A 208 -6.11 -0.03 -17.75
N LEU A 209 -5.10 0.74 -17.35
CA LEU A 209 -4.92 2.13 -17.76
C LEU A 209 -4.66 2.19 -19.27
N THR A 210 -5.52 2.92 -20.00
CA THR A 210 -5.47 3.00 -21.46
C THR A 210 -5.71 4.42 -21.95
N ILE A 211 -5.12 4.74 -23.10
CA ILE A 211 -5.57 5.85 -23.93
C ILE A 211 -6.91 5.42 -24.55
N ASP A 212 -7.96 6.19 -24.30
CA ASP A 212 -9.34 5.80 -24.61
C ASP A 212 -9.89 6.48 -25.86
N THR A 213 -9.43 7.70 -26.14
CA THR A 213 -9.94 8.50 -27.24
C THR A 213 -8.83 9.07 -28.11
N PRO A 214 -9.10 9.43 -29.38
CA PRO A 214 -8.12 10.11 -30.23
C PRO A 214 -7.64 11.46 -29.69
N LEU A 215 -8.40 12.06 -28.77
CA LEU A 215 -8.06 13.30 -28.06
C LEU A 215 -7.19 13.06 -26.82
N GLY A 216 -6.82 11.81 -26.55
CA GLY A 216 -5.88 11.49 -25.47
C GLY A 216 -6.52 11.34 -24.10
N ALA A 217 -7.83 11.12 -23.99
CA ALA A 217 -8.43 10.87 -22.69
C ALA A 217 -7.89 9.55 -22.12
N VAL A 218 -7.47 9.55 -20.85
CA VAL A 218 -6.94 8.36 -20.18
C VAL A 218 -8.01 7.80 -19.25
N ALA A 219 -8.23 6.49 -19.33
CA ALA A 219 -9.25 5.79 -18.57
C ALA A 219 -8.77 4.40 -18.15
N ARG A 220 -9.54 3.76 -17.28
CA ARG A 220 -9.43 2.34 -17.01
C ARG A 220 -10.45 1.59 -17.86
N LYS A 221 -10.03 0.48 -18.48
CA LYS A 221 -10.94 -0.38 -19.26
C LYS A 221 -10.64 -1.85 -19.06
N VAL A 222 -11.70 -2.65 -19.01
CA VAL A 222 -11.62 -4.11 -19.18
C VAL A 222 -11.29 -4.42 -20.64
N ALA A 223 -10.34 -5.32 -20.88
CA ALA A 223 -9.94 -5.76 -22.22
C ALA A 223 -9.74 -4.62 -23.25
N PRO A 224 -8.88 -3.62 -22.97
CA PRO A 224 -8.62 -2.53 -23.90
C PRO A 224 -7.87 -3.02 -25.16
N GLN A 225 -7.80 -2.17 -26.18
CA GLN A 225 -6.91 -2.40 -27.30
C GLN A 225 -5.46 -2.52 -26.79
N PRO A 226 -4.72 -3.58 -27.13
CA PRO A 226 -3.38 -3.83 -26.58
C PRO A 226 -2.41 -2.64 -26.72
N GLN A 227 -2.41 -1.99 -27.88
CA GLN A 227 -1.56 -0.83 -28.17
C GLN A 227 -1.83 0.36 -27.25
N SER A 228 -3.11 0.61 -26.94
CA SER A 228 -3.52 1.79 -26.15
C SER A 228 -3.35 1.62 -24.65
N ALA A 229 -3.18 0.39 -24.19
CA ALA A 229 -2.95 0.03 -22.79
C ALA A 229 -1.51 -0.41 -22.51
N THR A 230 -0.61 -0.21 -23.46
CA THR A 230 0.83 -0.47 -23.30
C THR A 230 1.57 0.85 -23.15
N TRP A 231 2.37 0.95 -22.08
CA TRP A 231 3.12 2.13 -21.68
C TRP A 231 4.60 1.78 -21.58
N CYS A 232 5.43 2.50 -22.33
CA CYS A 232 6.87 2.44 -22.25
C CYS A 232 7.36 3.51 -21.27
N PHE A 233 8.17 3.09 -20.29
CA PHE A 233 8.71 3.96 -19.25
C PHE A 233 10.07 4.46 -19.72
N ASP A 234 10.07 5.65 -20.31
CA ASP A 234 11.29 6.29 -20.80
C ASP A 234 11.90 7.08 -19.63
N GLU A 235 12.95 6.54 -18.99
CA GLU A 235 13.63 7.18 -17.86
C GLU A 235 14.30 8.49 -18.29
N THR A 236 14.02 9.58 -17.59
CA THR A 236 14.59 10.91 -17.90
C THR A 236 15.76 11.26 -16.99
N GLU A 237 15.68 10.82 -15.74
CA GLU A 237 16.68 10.96 -14.69
C GLU A 237 16.40 9.85 -13.67
N THR A 238 17.36 9.53 -12.81
CA THR A 238 17.25 8.42 -11.86
C THR A 238 15.95 8.47 -11.06
N GLY A 239 15.05 7.51 -11.30
CA GLY A 239 13.76 7.40 -10.59
C GLY A 239 12.62 8.27 -11.12
N SER A 240 12.78 8.91 -12.29
CA SER A 240 11.77 9.73 -12.96
C SER A 240 11.59 9.28 -14.41
N TYR A 241 10.33 9.15 -14.84
CA TYR A 241 9.93 8.51 -16.08
C TYR A 241 8.93 9.35 -16.85
N LYS A 242 9.02 9.29 -18.18
CA LYS A 242 7.93 9.66 -19.08
C LYS A 242 7.22 8.40 -19.55
N LEU A 243 5.90 8.37 -19.42
CA LEU A 243 5.09 7.21 -19.84
C LEU A 243 4.58 7.43 -21.26
N ARG A 244 5.19 6.73 -22.23
CA ARG A 244 4.83 6.77 -23.64
C ARG A 244 3.86 5.64 -23.99
N GLY A 245 2.66 5.99 -24.43
CA GLY A 245 1.68 5.05 -24.99
C GLY A 245 1.50 5.25 -26.49
N SER A 246 0.74 4.35 -27.14
CA SER A 246 0.37 4.49 -28.55
C SER A 246 -1.13 4.41 -28.74
N TYR A 247 -1.69 5.28 -29.58
CA TYR A 247 -3.10 5.19 -29.96
C TYR A 247 -3.23 5.43 -31.47
N ALA A 248 -3.85 4.46 -32.16
CA ALA A 248 -3.99 4.49 -33.62
C ALA A 248 -2.66 4.76 -34.36
N GLY A 249 -1.58 4.11 -33.91
CA GLY A 249 -0.24 4.23 -34.50
C GLY A 249 0.51 5.53 -34.21
N ARG A 250 -0.01 6.41 -33.35
CA ARG A 250 0.66 7.65 -32.93
C ARG A 250 1.10 7.55 -31.48
N ASN A 251 2.26 8.12 -31.16
CA ASN A 251 2.77 8.18 -29.80
C ASN A 251 2.08 9.30 -29.00
N PHE A 252 1.81 9.01 -27.73
CA PHE A 252 1.30 9.95 -26.76
C PHE A 252 2.05 9.80 -25.43
N TRP A 253 2.06 10.86 -24.64
CA TRP A 253 2.75 10.95 -23.36
C TRP A 253 1.76 11.25 -22.25
N LEU A 254 1.73 10.42 -21.22
CA LEU A 254 0.90 10.63 -20.04
C LEU A 254 1.28 11.95 -19.38
N GLN A 255 0.31 12.82 -19.19
CA GLN A 255 0.49 14.19 -18.74
C GLN A 255 -0.60 14.63 -17.78
N LYS A 256 -0.19 15.39 -16.78
CA LYS A 256 -1.09 16.22 -16.00
C LYS A 256 -1.47 17.47 -16.81
N THR A 257 -2.77 17.76 -16.90
CA THR A 257 -3.24 19.01 -17.51
C THR A 257 -3.29 20.14 -16.48
N MET A 258 -3.41 21.39 -16.94
CA MET A 258 -3.59 22.56 -16.07
C MET A 258 -4.86 22.47 -15.20
N LEU A 259 -5.85 21.68 -15.64
CA LEU A 259 -7.13 21.51 -14.96
C LEU A 259 -7.12 20.35 -13.95
N GLY A 260 -5.97 19.73 -13.68
CA GLY A 260 -5.85 18.61 -12.74
C GLY A 260 -6.39 17.27 -13.27
N THR A 261 -6.62 17.18 -14.58
CA THR A 261 -6.94 15.89 -15.23
C THR A 261 -5.67 15.21 -15.73
N VAL A 262 -5.77 13.91 -16.03
CA VAL A 262 -4.71 13.13 -16.66
C VAL A 262 -5.11 12.88 -18.12
N GLN A 263 -4.22 13.20 -19.05
CA GLN A 263 -4.39 12.98 -20.48
C GLN A 263 -3.10 12.44 -21.09
N ALA A 264 -3.21 11.75 -22.22
CA ALA A 264 -2.09 11.36 -23.05
C ALA A 264 -2.02 12.33 -24.24
N LEU A 265 -0.97 13.14 -24.35
CA LEU A 265 -0.85 14.16 -25.41
C LEU A 265 0.31 13.83 -26.36
N PRO A 266 0.21 14.20 -27.66
CA PRO A 266 1.24 13.86 -28.64
C PRO A 266 2.56 14.65 -28.45
N SER A 267 2.49 15.81 -27.79
CA SER A 267 3.64 16.66 -27.47
C SER A 267 4.15 16.40 -26.06
N GLN A 268 5.46 16.38 -25.86
CA GLN A 268 6.08 16.31 -24.53
C GLN A 268 6.03 17.67 -23.81
N SER A 269 6.06 17.66 -22.47
CA SER A 269 6.20 18.87 -21.63
C SER A 269 6.67 18.48 -20.24
N ASP A 270 7.17 19.38 -19.38
CA ASP A 270 7.59 19.00 -18.01
C ASP A 270 6.47 18.37 -17.15
N ARG A 271 5.21 18.45 -17.58
CA ARG A 271 4.06 17.80 -16.95
C ARG A 271 3.94 16.31 -17.28
N ASP A 272 4.88 15.76 -18.06
CA ASP A 272 4.99 14.35 -18.43
C ASP A 272 5.98 13.55 -17.59
N LYS A 273 6.65 14.18 -16.60
CA LYS A 273 7.61 13.52 -15.71
C LYS A 273 6.91 12.91 -14.51
N TRP A 274 7.10 11.63 -14.27
CA TRP A 274 6.44 10.88 -13.21
C TRP A 274 7.43 10.11 -12.37
N VAL A 275 7.18 10.04 -11.08
CA VAL A 275 7.88 9.17 -10.13
C VAL A 275 6.99 7.96 -9.86
N LEU A 276 7.59 6.78 -9.67
CA LEU A 276 6.85 5.61 -9.21
C LEU A 276 7.14 5.38 -7.73
N HIS A 277 6.10 5.41 -6.91
CA HIS A 277 6.15 4.97 -5.52
C HIS A 277 5.64 3.53 -5.42
N ASP A 278 5.86 2.87 -4.29
CA ASP A 278 5.10 1.68 -3.90
C ASP A 278 3.62 1.99 -3.95
N GLY A 279 2.83 0.97 -4.30
CA GLY A 279 1.39 1.07 -4.30
C GLY A 279 0.87 1.61 -2.97
N LEU A 280 0.11 2.70 -3.02
CA LEU A 280 -0.48 3.31 -1.83
C LEU A 280 -1.50 2.38 -1.17
N GLY A 281 -2.20 1.57 -1.96
CA GLY A 281 -3.14 0.55 -1.52
C GLY A 281 -2.68 -0.82 -1.97
N ASP A 282 -2.35 -1.69 -1.02
CA ASP A 282 -2.03 -3.09 -1.28
C ASP A 282 -3.18 -3.97 -0.79
N PRO A 283 -3.89 -4.69 -1.67
CA PRO A 283 -5.00 -5.55 -1.28
C PRO A 283 -4.53 -6.77 -0.47
N GLN A 284 -3.21 -7.01 -0.41
CA GLN A 284 -2.56 -8.23 0.07
C GLN A 284 -3.02 -9.46 -0.71
N SER A 285 -2.16 -10.44 -0.98
CA SER A 285 -2.49 -11.57 -1.86
C SER A 285 -3.37 -12.62 -1.18
#